data_AF-A0A143X098-F1
#
_entry.id   AF-A0A143X098-F1
#
_cell.length_a   1.000
_cell.length_b   1.000
_cell.length_c   1.000
_cell.angle_alpha   90.00
_cell.angle_beta   90.00
_cell.angle_gamma   90.00
#
_symmetry.space_group_name_H-M   'P 1'
#
loop_
_entity.id
_entity.type
_entity.pdbx_description
1 polymer ?
#
loop_
_entity_poly.entity_id
_entity_poly.type
_entity_poly.pdbx_seq_one_letter_code
_entity_poly.pdbx_strand_id
1 'polypeptide(L)'
;MKENQEKALSLKAKDEILQAVFKEYQYAKETLEKIHDENYFPKVHFDYIIHEQTSSYQFYEHRLLHRLDQMQNSQKLIRFVDEVLARLPPKEREILTREYIDHAQTDWWKDSYARSSYYRTKNRALDHMLEYLMLS
;
A
#
# COMPACT_ATOMS: atom_id res chain seq x y z
N MET A 1 -11.81 27.45 28.75
CA MET A 1 -10.87 26.79 27.83
C MET A 1 -10.70 25.35 28.32
N LYS A 2 -11.36 24.39 27.68
CA LYS A 2 -11.16 22.97 28.00
C LYS A 2 -10.27 22.40 26.91
N GLU A 3 -9.08 21.98 27.29
CA GLU A 3 -8.12 21.29 26.44
C GLU A 3 -8.80 20.14 25.72
N ASN A 4 -8.79 20.20 24.39
CA ASN A 4 -9.15 19.09 23.54
C ASN A 4 -7.97 18.10 23.59
N GLN A 5 -7.92 17.25 24.62
CA GLN A 5 -7.03 16.10 24.60
C GLN A 5 -7.55 15.14 23.53
N GLU A 6 -7.04 15.27 22.30
CA GLU A 6 -7.13 14.21 21.30
C GLU A 6 -6.66 12.92 21.97
N LYS A 7 -7.58 11.96 22.16
CA LYS A 7 -7.23 10.65 22.72
C LYS A 7 -6.19 10.02 21.80
N ALA A 8 -4.95 9.93 22.29
CA ALA A 8 -3.89 9.19 21.60
C ALA A 8 -4.41 7.78 21.25
N LEU A 9 -4.24 7.37 19.99
CA LEU A 9 -4.68 6.07 19.51
C LEU A 9 -4.05 4.96 20.36
N SER A 10 -4.84 3.93 20.70
CA SER A 10 -4.29 2.74 21.34
C SER A 10 -3.35 2.00 20.40
N LEU A 11 -2.37 1.26 20.95
CA LEU A 11 -1.44 0.45 20.14
C LEU A 11 -2.20 -0.48 19.17
N LYS A 12 -3.28 -1.10 19.64
CA LYS A 12 -4.13 -1.97 18.82
C LYS A 12 -4.78 -1.22 17.65
N ALA A 13 -5.31 -0.03 17.91
CA ALA A 13 -5.93 0.79 16.86
C ALA A 13 -4.91 1.22 15.80
N LYS A 14 -3.69 1.59 16.20
CA LYS A 14 -2.60 1.90 15.26
C LYS A 14 -2.27 0.69 14.38
N ASP A 15 -2.16 -0.48 15.01
CA ASP A 15 -1.88 -1.75 14.34
C ASP A 15 -2.97 -2.08 13.31
N GLU A 16 -4.26 -1.98 13.69
CA GLU A 16 -5.40 -2.21 12.81
C GLU A 16 -5.42 -1.25 11.60
N ILE A 17 -5.13 0.03 11.81
CA ILE A 17 -5.06 1.02 10.71
C ILE A 17 -3.92 0.66 9.74
N LEU A 18 -2.72 0.39 10.26
CA LEU A 18 -1.58 0.07 9.41
C LEU A 18 -1.74 -1.28 8.71
N GLN A 19 -2.40 -2.27 9.31
CA GLN A 19 -2.79 -3.50 8.62
C GLN A 19 -3.63 -3.19 7.36
N ALA A 20 -4.61 -2.30 7.46
CA ALA A 20 -5.41 -1.90 6.31
C ALA A 20 -4.57 -1.19 5.24
N VAL A 21 -3.71 -0.25 5.64
CA VAL A 21 -2.83 0.48 4.71
C VAL A 21 -1.90 -0.47 3.96
N PHE A 22 -1.21 -1.37 4.67
CA PHE A 22 -0.28 -2.31 4.06
C PHE A 22 -0.96 -3.36 3.20
N LYS A 23 -2.20 -3.74 3.52
CA LYS A 23 -3.02 -4.60 2.66
C LYS A 23 -3.34 -3.92 1.33
N GLU A 24 -3.77 -2.66 1.34
CA GLU A 24 -4.03 -1.90 0.11
C GLU A 24 -2.74 -1.68 -0.70
N TYR A 25 -1.63 -1.44 -0.02
CA TYR A 25 -0.31 -1.35 -0.64
C TYR A 25 0.11 -2.64 -1.34
N GLN A 26 -0.05 -3.80 -0.69
CA GLN A 26 0.22 -5.10 -1.31
C GLN A 26 -0.71 -5.36 -2.49
N TYR A 27 -2.01 -5.09 -2.34
CA TYR A 27 -2.98 -5.22 -3.42
C TYR A 27 -2.61 -4.35 -4.64
N ALA A 28 -2.14 -3.12 -4.40
CA ALA A 28 -1.65 -2.25 -5.46
C ALA A 28 -0.42 -2.83 -6.17
N LYS A 29 0.54 -3.41 -5.42
CA LYS A 29 1.73 -4.07 -6.00
C LYS A 29 1.34 -5.25 -6.88
N GLU A 30 0.54 -6.16 -6.35
CA GLU A 30 0.03 -7.32 -7.11
C GLU A 30 -0.78 -6.89 -8.33
N THR A 31 -1.56 -5.82 -8.20
CA THR A 31 -2.32 -5.27 -9.32
C THR A 31 -1.36 -4.87 -10.42
N LEU A 32 -0.33 -4.07 -10.13
CA LEU A 32 0.66 -3.67 -11.14
C LEU A 32 1.41 -4.86 -11.75
N GLU A 33 1.79 -5.86 -10.95
CA GLU A 33 2.45 -7.07 -11.48
C GLU A 33 1.58 -7.79 -12.52
N LYS A 34 0.29 -7.98 -12.22
CA LYS A 34 -0.68 -8.58 -13.17
C LYS A 34 -0.86 -7.75 -14.44
N ILE A 35 -0.53 -6.45 -14.39
CA ILE A 35 -0.56 -5.55 -15.54
C ILE A 35 0.66 -5.71 -16.44
N HIS A 36 1.80 -6.07 -15.85
CA HIS A 36 3.06 -6.20 -16.58
C HIS A 36 3.25 -7.57 -17.26
N ASP A 37 2.59 -8.64 -16.80
CA ASP A 37 2.64 -9.96 -17.45
C ASP A 37 1.86 -10.00 -18.78
N GLU A 38 2.58 -9.71 -19.87
CA GLU A 38 2.51 -10.02 -21.32
C GLU A 38 1.18 -10.32 -22.07
N ASN A 39 0.01 -10.45 -21.44
CA ASN A 39 -1.31 -10.56 -22.09
C ASN A 39 -2.27 -9.42 -21.70
N TYR A 40 -1.73 -8.36 -21.08
CA TYR A 40 -2.57 -7.36 -20.42
C TYR A 40 -3.28 -6.40 -21.37
N PHE A 41 -2.63 -6.04 -22.47
CA PHE A 41 -3.32 -5.36 -23.57
C PHE A 41 -4.00 -6.45 -24.40
N PRO A 42 -5.33 -6.43 -24.56
CA PRO A 42 -5.91 -7.20 -25.65
C PRO A 42 -5.14 -6.77 -26.90
N LYS A 43 -4.54 -7.72 -27.62
CA LYS A 43 -4.05 -7.46 -28.97
C LYS A 43 -5.28 -6.93 -29.70
N VAL A 44 -5.37 -5.61 -29.83
CA VAL A 44 -6.50 -4.97 -30.46
C VAL A 44 -6.39 -5.42 -31.90
N HIS A 45 -7.16 -6.45 -32.27
CA HIS A 45 -7.37 -6.80 -33.66
C HIS A 45 -8.19 -5.66 -34.24
N PHE A 46 -7.50 -4.58 -34.62
CA PHE A 46 -8.10 -3.41 -35.26
C PHE A 46 -8.93 -3.82 -36.48
N ASP A 47 -8.59 -4.94 -37.12
CA ASP A 47 -9.27 -5.52 -38.27
C ASP A 47 -10.74 -5.94 -37.99
N TYR A 48 -11.11 -6.28 -36.74
CA TYR A 48 -12.48 -6.68 -36.38
C TYR A 48 -13.38 -5.50 -35.96
N ILE A 49 -12.79 -4.38 -35.52
CA ILE A 49 -13.52 -3.26 -34.91
C ILE A 49 -14.10 -2.31 -35.97
N ILE A 50 -13.55 -2.29 -37.18
CA ILE A 50 -13.97 -1.39 -38.27
C ILE A 50 -15.37 -1.76 -38.81
N HIS A 51 -15.94 -2.91 -38.45
CA HIS A 51 -17.19 -3.41 -39.06
C HIS A 51 -18.41 -3.46 -38.12
N GLU A 52 -18.28 -3.22 -36.81
CA GLU A 52 -19.42 -3.26 -35.87
C GLU A 52 -19.61 -1.97 -35.08
N GLN A 53 -20.67 -1.25 -35.45
CA GLN A 53 -21.40 -0.15 -34.80
C GLN A 53 -20.90 0.32 -33.41
N THR A 54 -20.44 1.58 -33.40
CA THR A 54 -20.32 2.63 -32.35
C THR A 54 -20.45 2.32 -30.84
N SER A 55 -21.29 1.39 -30.39
CA SER A 55 -21.48 1.05 -28.97
C SER A 55 -20.33 0.18 -28.41
N SER A 56 -19.75 -0.69 -29.25
CA SER A 56 -18.62 -1.54 -28.87
C SER A 56 -17.38 -0.70 -28.52
N TYR A 57 -17.10 0.34 -29.30
CA TYR A 57 -15.95 1.23 -29.11
C TYR A 57 -15.98 1.96 -27.76
N GLN A 58 -17.13 2.51 -27.38
CA GLN A 58 -17.31 3.23 -26.11
C GLN A 58 -17.06 2.31 -24.90
N PHE A 59 -17.44 1.03 -24.99
CA PHE A 59 -17.19 0.05 -23.94
C PHE A 59 -15.68 -0.25 -23.78
N TYR A 60 -14.96 -0.44 -24.89
CA TYR A 60 -13.51 -0.67 -24.84
C TYR A 60 -12.74 0.57 -24.36
N GLU A 61 -13.11 1.76 -24.83
CA GLU A 61 -12.54 3.03 -24.40
C GLU A 61 -12.72 3.24 -22.89
N HIS A 62 -13.95 3.10 -22.37
CA HIS A 62 -14.22 3.22 -20.95
C HIS A 62 -13.41 2.21 -20.12
N ARG A 63 -13.29 0.96 -20.59
CA ARG A 63 -12.50 -0.08 -19.93
C ARG A 63 -11.00 0.26 -19.92
N LEU A 64 -10.47 0.84 -21.00
CA LEU A 64 -9.08 1.28 -21.08
C LEU A 64 -8.82 2.46 -20.14
N LEU A 65 -9.67 3.48 -20.17
CA LEU A 65 -9.56 4.66 -19.30
C LEU A 65 -9.64 4.26 -17.82
N HIS A 66 -10.59 3.39 -17.46
CA HIS A 66 -10.70 2.87 -16.09
C HIS A 66 -9.42 2.12 -15.68
N ARG A 67 -8.83 1.29 -16.55
CA ARG A 67 -7.58 0.58 -16.22
C ARG A 67 -6.39 1.54 -16.07
N LEU A 68 -6.29 2.56 -16.90
CA LEU A 68 -5.23 3.58 -16.80
C LEU A 68 -5.34 4.36 -15.47
N ASP A 69 -6.55 4.71 -15.05
CA ASP A 69 -6.79 5.33 -13.75
C ASP A 69 -6.37 4.40 -12.59
N GLN A 70 -6.78 3.14 -12.63
CA GLN A 70 -6.38 2.14 -11.62
C GLN A 70 -4.85 1.99 -11.54
N MET A 71 -4.16 1.87 -12.68
CA MET A 71 -2.69 1.83 -12.74
C MET A 71 -2.05 3.05 -12.07
N GLN A 72 -2.52 4.24 -12.44
CA GLN A 72 -1.97 5.49 -11.92
C GLN A 72 -2.19 5.60 -10.41
N ASN A 73 -3.37 5.19 -9.91
CA ASN A 73 -3.70 5.22 -8.50
C ASN A 73 -2.88 4.19 -7.70
N SER A 74 -2.71 2.97 -8.21
CA SER A 74 -1.81 1.98 -7.61
C SER A 74 -0.36 2.46 -7.55
N GLN A 75 0.17 3.04 -8.63
CA GLN A 75 1.53 3.61 -8.65
C GLN A 75 1.69 4.75 -7.65
N LYS A 76 0.71 5.65 -7.54
CA LYS A 76 0.73 6.74 -6.55
C LYS A 76 0.77 6.20 -5.13
N LEU A 77 -0.10 5.23 -4.80
CA LEU A 77 -0.14 4.62 -3.47
C LEU A 77 1.19 3.94 -3.11
N ILE A 78 1.72 3.12 -4.02
CA ILE A 78 2.99 2.41 -3.80
C ILE A 78 4.11 3.41 -3.55
N ARG A 79 4.26 4.39 -4.45
CA ARG A 79 5.30 5.41 -4.32
C ARG A 79 5.18 6.16 -3.00
N PHE A 80 3.96 6.52 -2.63
CA PHE A 80 3.70 7.24 -1.39
C PHE A 80 4.13 6.44 -0.15
N VAL A 81 3.70 5.18 -0.05
CA VAL A 81 4.08 4.30 1.07
C VAL A 81 5.58 4.03 1.08
N ASP A 82 6.20 3.83 -0.07
CA ASP A 82 7.65 3.62 -0.20
C ASP A 82 8.45 4.85 0.25
N GLU A 83 8.01 6.05 -0.10
CA GLU A 83 8.62 7.32 0.35
C GLU A 83 8.51 7.49 1.86
N VAL A 84 7.35 7.16 2.45
CA VAL A 84 7.16 7.20 3.91
C VAL A 84 8.08 6.19 4.60
N LEU A 85 8.13 4.94 4.13
CA LEU A 85 9.03 3.92 4.66
C LEU A 85 10.50 4.35 4.57
N ALA A 86 10.90 4.99 3.48
CA ALA A 86 12.27 5.45 3.28
C ALA A 86 12.70 6.52 4.30
N ARG A 87 11.75 7.33 4.82
CA ARG A 87 11.99 8.37 5.84
C ARG A 87 12.09 7.81 7.26
N LEU A 88 11.59 6.59 7.49
CA LEU A 88 11.64 5.99 8.82
C LEU A 88 13.07 5.59 9.22
N PRO A 89 13.41 5.67 10.51
CA PRO A 89 14.64 5.11 11.05
C PRO A 89 14.79 3.61 10.68
N PRO A 90 16.01 3.11 10.42
CA PRO A 90 16.21 1.76 9.89
C PRO A 90 15.55 0.64 10.72
N LYS A 91 15.60 0.74 12.05
CA LYS A 91 14.98 -0.26 12.94
C LYS A 91 13.46 -0.22 12.94
N GLU A 92 12.89 0.96 12.74
CA GLU A 92 11.43 1.13 12.67
C GLU A 92 10.91 0.62 11.34
N ARG A 93 11.59 0.97 10.24
CA ARG A 93 11.32 0.40 8.92
C ARG A 93 11.43 -1.12 8.94
N GLU A 94 12.48 -1.69 9.53
CA GLU A 94 12.63 -3.15 9.63
C GLU A 94 11.42 -3.81 10.28
N ILE A 95 10.94 -3.27 11.42
CA ILE A 95 9.77 -3.82 12.11
C ILE A 95 8.54 -3.79 11.19
N LEU A 96 8.26 -2.66 10.54
CA LEU A 96 7.10 -2.55 9.66
C LEU A 96 7.21 -3.47 8.43
N THR A 97 8.38 -3.55 7.80
CA THR A 97 8.60 -4.43 6.66
C THR A 97 8.40 -5.89 7.05
N ARG A 98 9.03 -6.34 8.15
CA ARG A 98 8.94 -7.73 8.61
C ARG A 98 7.51 -8.13 8.98
N GLU A 99 6.77 -7.25 9.65
CA GLU A 99 5.43 -7.59 10.15
C GLU A 99 4.32 -7.46 9.11
N TYR A 100 4.37 -6.41 8.27
CA TYR A 100 3.26 -6.06 7.40
C TYR A 100 3.52 -6.37 5.92
N ILE A 101 4.78 -6.49 5.50
CA ILE A 101 5.13 -6.77 4.09
C ILE A 101 5.58 -8.22 3.94
N ASP A 102 6.55 -8.65 4.74
CA ASP A 102 7.15 -9.99 4.63
C ASP A 102 6.36 -11.07 5.39
N HIS A 103 5.44 -10.64 6.27
CA HIS A 103 4.68 -11.52 7.17
C HIS A 103 5.57 -12.52 7.93
N ALA A 104 6.66 -12.01 8.50
CA ALA A 104 7.62 -12.79 9.27
C ALA A 104 6.95 -13.50 10.47
N GLN A 105 7.50 -14.66 10.85
CA GLN A 105 7.00 -15.45 11.98
C GLN A 105 6.98 -14.64 13.27
N THR A 106 5.99 -14.85 14.14
CA THR A 106 5.72 -14.08 15.38
C THR A 106 6.93 -13.73 16.24
N ASP A 107 7.95 -14.58 16.24
CA ASP A 107 9.13 -14.49 17.09
C ASP A 107 10.42 -14.04 16.36
N TRP A 108 10.31 -13.57 15.12
CA TRP A 108 11.46 -13.17 14.27
C TRP A 108 12.42 -12.17 14.95
N TRP A 109 11.90 -11.36 15.88
CA TRP A 109 12.66 -10.32 16.58
C TRP A 109 13.54 -10.85 17.71
N LYS A 110 13.33 -12.08 18.19
CA LYS A 110 14.01 -12.61 19.38
C LYS A 110 15.53 -12.68 19.23
N ASP A 111 16.02 -12.88 18.01
CA ASP A 111 17.45 -12.99 17.73
C ASP A 111 18.16 -11.63 17.64
N SER A 112 17.40 -10.55 17.43
CA SER A 112 17.95 -9.21 17.14
C SER A 112 17.57 -8.15 18.19
N TYR A 113 16.55 -8.42 19.02
CA TYR A 113 16.01 -7.44 19.96
C TYR A 113 15.75 -8.06 21.34
N ALA A 114 16.12 -7.30 22.38
CA ALA A 114 15.53 -7.52 23.70
C ALA A 114 14.02 -7.21 23.64
N ARG A 115 13.19 -8.01 24.32
CA ARG A 115 11.71 -7.90 24.30
C ARG A 115 11.21 -6.47 24.53
N SER A 116 11.71 -5.80 25.58
CA SER A 116 11.27 -4.44 25.91
C SER A 116 11.73 -3.38 24.89
N SER A 117 12.84 -3.62 24.21
CA SER A 117 13.31 -2.74 23.13
C SER A 117 12.44 -2.91 21.90
N TYR A 118 12.14 -4.16 21.53
CA TYR A 118 11.29 -4.48 20.38
C TYR A 118 9.93 -3.79 20.49
N TYR A 119 9.19 -3.98 21.59
CA TYR A 119 7.86 -3.37 21.73
C TYR A 119 7.89 -1.83 21.77
N ARG A 120 8.96 -1.23 22.33
CA ARG A 120 9.14 0.22 22.31
C ARG A 120 9.42 0.74 20.90
N THR A 121 10.28 0.06 20.15
CA THR A 121 10.57 0.40 18.76
C THR A 121 9.35 0.17 17.87
N LYS A 122 8.61 -0.92 18.06
CA LYS A 122 7.35 -1.19 17.36
C LYS A 122 6.36 -0.05 17.59
N ASN A 123 6.04 0.31 18.83
CA ASN A 123 5.08 1.38 19.08
C ASN A 123 5.51 2.69 18.39
N ARG A 124 6.80 3.03 18.45
CA ARG A 124 7.34 4.24 17.80
C ARG A 124 7.23 4.17 16.27
N ALA A 125 7.52 3.01 15.68
CA ALA A 125 7.38 2.80 14.24
C ALA A 125 5.93 3.02 13.78
N LEU A 126 4.95 2.52 14.54
CA LEU A 126 3.53 2.74 14.25
C LEU A 126 3.16 4.22 14.35
N ASP A 127 3.65 4.91 15.39
CA ASP A 127 3.42 6.35 15.58
C ASP A 127 3.97 7.17 14.42
N HIS A 128 5.26 7.03 14.11
CA HIS A 128 5.89 7.79 13.03
C HIS A 128 5.28 7.47 11.65
N MET A 129 4.94 6.20 11.39
CA MET A 129 4.28 5.83 10.13
C MET A 129 2.94 6.57 9.98
N LEU A 130 2.10 6.57 11.02
CA LEU A 130 0.82 7.26 11.00
C LEU A 130 0.99 8.77 10.87
N GLU A 131 1.96 9.36 11.58
CA GLU A 131 2.29 10.79 11.47
C GLU A 131 2.65 11.15 10.03
N TYR A 132 3.57 10.40 9.41
CA TYR A 132 3.93 10.65 8.02
C TYR A 132 2.79 10.42 7.03
N LEU A 133 1.92 9.44 7.26
CA LEU A 133 0.75 9.18 6.41
C LEU A 133 -0.31 10.29 6.50
N MET A 134 -0.40 11.00 7.63
CA MET A 134 -1.39 12.06 7.85
C MET A 134 -0.89 13.47 7.49
N LEU A 135 0.43 13.68 7.41
CA LEU A 135 1.04 15.01 7.20
C LEU A 135 1.34 15.33 5.72
N SER A 136 1.05 14.42 4.79
CA SER A 136 1.43 14.45 3.37
C SER A 136 0.22 14.36 2.45
#